data_AF-A0A8H5D0Q2-F1
#
_entry.id   AF-A0A8H5D0Q2-F1
#
_cell.length_a   1.000
_cell.length_b   1.000
_cell.length_c   1.000
_cell.angle_alpha   90.00
_cell.angle_beta   90.00
_cell.angle_gamma   90.00
#
_symmetry.space_group_name_H-M   'P 1'
#
loop_
_entity.id
_entity.type
_entity.pdbx_description
1 polymer ?
#
loop_
_entity_poly.entity_id
_entity_poly.type
_entity_poly.pdbx_seq_one_letter_code
_entity_poly.pdbx_strand_id
1 'polypeptide(L)'
;MAVVCFQKTEDAAMAKAKYDGKFVDGRRPIKIEIITDKTPFSSSSSGSASAEPASPPSLIDRIQGRGNAKTKKHSLPRQEAAVAAMMASPSSFTPLNVTPNPDSTQSTCRRYKKGPKRLKKQTAVC
;
A
#
# COMPACT_ATOMS: atom_id res chain seq x y z
N MET A 1 18.22 8.58 -18.94
CA MET A 1 17.82 7.16 -18.91
C MET A 1 19.04 6.34 -19.27
N ALA A 2 19.27 5.20 -18.60
CA ALA A 2 20.36 4.28 -18.90
C ALA A 2 19.77 2.89 -19.15
N VAL A 3 20.39 2.12 -20.05
CA VAL A 3 19.95 0.77 -20.41
C VAL A 3 21.01 -0.23 -19.94
N VAL A 4 20.57 -1.24 -19.20
CA VAL A 4 21.42 -2.33 -18.69
C VAL A 4 20.82 -3.63 -19.19
N CYS A 5 21.66 -4.47 -19.81
CA CYS A 5 21.25 -5.76 -20.32
C CYS A 5 21.62 -6.86 -19.31
N PHE A 6 20.64 -7.67 -18.92
CA PHE A 6 20.85 -8.87 -18.12
C PHE A 6 20.75 -10.09 -19.03
N GLN A 7 21.59 -11.11 -18.80
CA GLN A 7 21.47 -12.39 -19.49
C GLN A 7 20.25 -13.19 -19.00
N LYS A 8 19.94 -13.11 -17.71
CA LYS A 8 18.82 -13.81 -17.08
C LYS A 8 17.74 -12.82 -16.66
N THR A 9 16.48 -13.21 -16.85
CA THR A 9 15.32 -12.40 -16.44
C THR A 9 15.22 -12.29 -14.92
N GLU A 10 15.65 -13.33 -14.19
CA GLU A 10 15.67 -13.35 -12.72
C GLU A 10 16.60 -12.28 -12.14
N ASP A 11 17.76 -12.05 -12.75
CA ASP A 11 18.71 -11.03 -12.31
C ASP A 11 18.13 -9.63 -12.47
N ALA A 12 17.39 -9.38 -13.56
CA ALA A 12 16.69 -8.12 -13.77
C ALA A 12 15.60 -7.88 -12.70
N ALA A 13 14.86 -8.93 -12.34
CA ALA A 13 13.86 -8.85 -11.27
C ALA A 13 14.50 -8.60 -9.90
N MET A 14 15.61 -9.29 -9.60
CA MET A 14 16.37 -9.09 -8.36
C MET A 14 16.96 -7.68 -8.27
N ALA A 15 17.51 -7.15 -9.38
CA ALA A 15 18.06 -5.81 -9.43
C ALA A 15 16.97 -4.76 -9.15
N LYS A 16 15.80 -4.91 -9.79
CA LYS A 16 14.64 -4.06 -9.51
C LYS A 16 14.26 -4.11 -8.03
N ALA A 17 14.08 -5.30 -7.47
CA ALA A 17 13.70 -5.46 -6.05
C ALA A 17 14.73 -4.85 -5.08
N LYS A 18 16.03 -4.90 -5.41
CA LYS A 18 17.10 -4.41 -4.53
C LYS A 18 17.33 -2.91 -4.59
N TYR A 19 17.13 -2.30 -5.76
CA TYR A 19 17.63 -0.96 -6.05
C TYR A 19 16.55 0.05 -6.44
N ASP A 20 15.34 -0.40 -6.79
CA ASP A 20 14.24 0.51 -7.08
C ASP A 20 13.94 1.40 -5.87
N GLY A 21 13.84 2.72 -6.11
CA GLY A 21 13.64 3.73 -5.08
C GLY A 21 14.88 4.10 -4.26
N LYS A 22 16.06 3.49 -4.48
CA LYS A 22 17.28 3.81 -3.71
C LYS A 22 17.99 5.07 -4.20
N PHE A 23 18.69 5.75 -3.29
CA PHE A 23 19.53 6.90 -3.61
C PHE A 23 20.96 6.43 -3.88
N VAL A 24 21.43 6.59 -5.13
CA VAL A 24 22.81 6.24 -5.52
C VAL A 24 23.70 7.49 -5.59
N ASP A 25 23.14 8.60 -6.09
CA ASP A 25 23.86 9.87 -6.29
C ASP A 25 23.43 10.97 -5.28
N GLY A 26 22.67 10.60 -4.24
CA GLY A 26 22.20 11.51 -3.19
C GLY A 26 21.20 12.59 -3.62
N ARG A 27 20.90 12.75 -4.92
CA ARG A 27 19.99 13.78 -5.44
C ARG A 27 18.57 13.27 -5.69
N ARG A 28 18.42 12.09 -6.29
CA ARG A 28 17.13 11.52 -6.69
C ARG A 28 17.13 10.00 -6.48
N PRO A 29 16.01 9.41 -6.04
CA PRO A 29 15.88 7.95 -6.03
C PRO A 29 15.84 7.42 -7.47
N ILE A 30 16.45 6.27 -7.70
CA ILE A 30 16.44 5.62 -9.01
C ILE A 30 15.14 4.84 -9.22
N LYS A 31 14.64 4.84 -10.46
CA LYS A 31 13.48 4.03 -10.88
C LYS A 31 13.95 2.99 -11.89
N ILE A 32 13.62 1.72 -11.68
CA ILE A 32 14.03 0.62 -12.55
C ILE A 32 12.80 0.03 -13.25
N GLU A 33 12.82 0.04 -14.58
CA GLU A 33 11.79 -0.53 -15.44
C GLU A 33 12.39 -1.66 -16.27
N ILE A 34 11.67 -2.79 -16.37
CA ILE A 34 12.11 -3.95 -17.14
C ILE A 34 11.44 -3.87 -18.52
N ILE A 35 12.25 -3.70 -19.55
CA ILE A 35 11.81 -3.70 -20.94
C ILE A 35 11.99 -5.12 -21.47
N THR A 36 10.92 -5.69 -22.03
CA THR A 36 10.96 -6.98 -22.72
C THR A 36 10.61 -6.75 -24.18
N ASP A 37 11.58 -6.98 -25.07
CA ASP A 37 11.37 -6.95 -26.51
C ASP A 37 10.59 -8.21 -26.90
N LYS A 38 9.27 -8.15 -26.73
CA LYS A 38 8.38 -9.25 -27.11
C LYS A 38 8.35 -9.37 -28.63
N THR A 39 9.25 -10.16 -29.21
CA THR A 39 8.80 -11.09 -30.25
C THR A 39 8.00 -12.18 -29.54
N PRO A 40 6.74 -12.48 -29.93
CA PRO A 40 5.93 -13.49 -29.26
C PRO A 40 6.43 -14.89 -29.62
N PHE A 41 7.64 -15.24 -29.21
CA PHE A 41 8.02 -16.64 -29.05
C PHE A 41 7.60 -17.06 -27.66
N SER A 42 6.44 -17.70 -27.68
CA SER A 42 5.87 -18.47 -26.59
C SER A 42 6.93 -19.31 -25.87
N SER A 43 7.25 -18.93 -24.63
CA SER A 43 7.67 -19.89 -23.62
C SER A 43 7.52 -19.30 -22.22
N SER A 44 6.57 -19.90 -21.49
CA SER A 44 6.44 -19.99 -20.04
C SER A 44 6.17 -18.73 -19.21
N SER A 45 4.89 -18.65 -18.80
CA SER A 45 4.42 -18.27 -17.46
C SER A 45 4.59 -16.82 -17.00
N SER A 46 3.84 -15.92 -17.64
CA SER A 46 3.10 -14.87 -16.92
C SER A 46 1.64 -15.31 -16.84
N GLY A 47 1.29 -16.04 -15.78
CA GLY A 47 -0.09 -16.41 -15.48
C GLY A 47 -0.80 -15.22 -14.86
N SER A 48 -1.29 -14.31 -15.70
CA SER A 48 -2.44 -13.49 -15.35
C SER A 48 -3.62 -14.46 -15.15
N ALA A 49 -4.15 -14.54 -13.93
CA ALA A 49 -5.20 -15.48 -13.55
C ALA A 49 -6.51 -15.13 -14.28
N SER A 50 -6.69 -15.67 -15.49
CA SER A 50 -8.00 -15.85 -16.09
C SER A 50 -8.67 -17.01 -15.37
N ALA A 51 -9.78 -16.73 -14.68
CA ALA A 51 -10.56 -17.70 -13.93
C ALA A 51 -11.24 -18.70 -14.87
N GLU A 52 -10.52 -19.77 -15.20
CA GLU A 52 -11.05 -20.94 -15.89
C GLU A 52 -11.87 -21.77 -14.88
N PRO A 53 -13.07 -22.28 -15.25
CA PRO A 53 -13.88 -23.06 -14.32
C PRO A 53 -13.13 -24.33 -13.93
N ALA A 54 -12.90 -24.51 -12.62
CA ALA A 54 -12.18 -25.64 -12.09
C ALA A 54 -12.80 -26.97 -12.57
N SER A 55 -11.98 -27.80 -13.21
CA SER A 55 -12.37 -29.15 -13.62
C SER A 55 -12.86 -29.96 -12.41
N PRO A 56 -13.92 -30.78 -12.57
CA PRO A 56 -14.44 -31.56 -11.46
C PRO A 56 -13.38 -32.56 -10.94
N PRO A 57 -13.27 -32.74 -9.62
CA PRO A 57 -12.25 -33.61 -9.03
C PRO A 57 -12.44 -35.06 -9.46
N SER A 58 -11.31 -35.72 -9.70
CA SER A 58 -11.27 -37.12 -10.14
C SER A 58 -11.84 -38.05 -9.07
N LEU A 59 -12.20 -39.27 -9.47
CA LEU A 59 -12.78 -40.27 -8.56
C LEU A 59 -11.77 -40.68 -7.47
N ILE A 60 -10.49 -40.73 -7.82
CA ILE A 60 -9.38 -40.99 -6.89
C ILE A 60 -9.27 -39.90 -5.82
N ASP A 61 -9.37 -38.62 -6.21
CA ASP A 61 -9.36 -37.50 -5.25
C ASP A 61 -10.53 -37.58 -4.26
N ARG A 62 -11.67 -38.12 -4.71
CA ARG A 62 -12.86 -38.34 -3.86
C ARG A 62 -12.69 -39.47 -2.84
N ILE A 63 -11.99 -40.54 -3.22
CA ILE A 63 -11.76 -41.68 -2.31
C ILE A 63 -10.67 -41.30 -1.30
N GLN A 64 -9.60 -40.64 -1.74
CA GLN A 64 -8.48 -40.26 -0.88
C GLN A 64 -8.79 -39.05 0.03
N GLY A 65 -9.63 -38.11 -0.43
CA GLY A 65 -9.99 -36.89 0.32
C GLY A 65 -11.01 -37.09 1.44
N ARG A 66 -11.60 -38.28 1.61
CA ARG A 66 -12.63 -38.55 2.63
C ARG A 66 -12.12 -38.62 4.07
N GLY A 67 -10.81 -38.57 4.30
CA GLY A 67 -10.23 -38.59 5.64
C GLY A 67 -10.34 -37.28 6.43
N ASN A 68 -10.51 -36.12 5.76
CA ASN A 68 -10.49 -34.80 6.41
C ASN A 68 -11.66 -33.91 5.97
N ALA A 69 -12.90 -34.38 6.16
CA ALA A 69 -14.05 -33.49 6.11
C ALA A 69 -14.06 -32.60 7.37
N LYS A 70 -13.30 -31.49 7.35
CA LYS A 70 -13.54 -30.38 8.27
C LYS A 70 -14.94 -29.85 7.96
N THR A 71 -15.87 -30.11 8.86
CA THR A 71 -17.22 -29.55 8.84
C THR A 71 -17.11 -28.03 8.69
N LYS A 72 -17.47 -27.51 7.52
CA LYS A 72 -17.64 -26.07 7.35
C LYS A 72 -18.81 -25.68 8.24
N LYS A 73 -18.52 -24.99 9.34
CA LYS A 73 -19.54 -24.29 10.12
C LYS A 73 -20.13 -23.23 9.20
N HIS A 74 -21.31 -23.48 8.65
CA HIS A 74 -22.10 -22.45 8.00
C HIS A 74 -22.52 -21.48 9.11
N SER A 75 -21.81 -20.35 9.25
CA SER A 75 -22.30 -19.24 10.05
C SER A 75 -23.51 -18.67 9.32
N LEU A 76 -24.69 -19.01 9.81
CA LEU A 76 -25.90 -18.30 9.41
C LEU A 76 -25.77 -16.87 9.96
N PRO A 77 -26.08 -15.83 9.16
CA PRO A 77 -25.87 -14.41 9.52
C PRO A 77 -26.65 -13.95 10.77
N ARG A 78 -27.47 -14.83 11.36
CA ARG A 78 -28.27 -14.55 12.55
C ARG A 78 -27.49 -14.67 13.86
N GLN A 79 -26.37 -15.40 13.90
CA GLN A 79 -25.63 -15.63 15.15
C GLN A 79 -24.57 -14.56 15.47
N GLU A 80 -24.03 -13.85 14.48
CA GLU A 80 -23.07 -12.76 14.72
C GLU A 80 -23.73 -11.52 15.34
N ALA A 81 -25.00 -11.25 15.00
CA ALA A 81 -25.77 -10.16 15.58
C ALA A 81 -25.97 -10.29 17.10
N ALA A 82 -26.07 -11.52 17.62
CA ALA A 82 -26.26 -11.76 19.05
C ALA A 82 -24.97 -11.49 19.87
N VAL A 83 -23.80 -11.78 19.30
CA VAL A 83 -22.50 -11.50 19.96
C VAL A 83 -22.16 -10.01 19.87
N ALA A 84 -22.47 -9.35 18.75
CA ALA A 84 -22.32 -7.90 18.63
C ALA A 84 -23.22 -7.13 19.61
N ALA A 85 -24.45 -7.61 19.85
CA ALA A 85 -25.37 -7.00 20.81
C ALA A 85 -24.92 -7.15 22.28
N MET A 86 -24.20 -8.22 22.64
CA MET A 86 -23.64 -8.37 23.99
C MET A 86 -22.40 -7.51 24.26
N MET A 87 -21.66 -7.13 23.20
CA MET A 87 -20.53 -6.19 23.30
C MET A 87 -20.94 -4.72 23.14
N ALA A 88 -22.17 -4.48 22.66
CA ALA A 88 -22.74 -3.16 22.46
C ALA A 88 -24.03 -3.00 23.28
N SER A 89 -23.91 -2.94 24.60
CA SER A 89 -24.96 -2.35 25.44
C SER A 89 -24.41 -1.18 26.26
N PRO A 90 -25.10 -0.01 26.23
CA PRO A 90 -24.67 1.23 26.86
C PRO A 90 -25.20 1.32 28.30
N SER A 91 -24.40 1.89 29.21
CA SER A 91 -24.88 2.38 30.50
C SER A 91 -24.28 3.76 30.76
N SER A 92 -25.15 4.74 30.59
CA SER A 92 -25.04 6.18 30.87
C SER A 92 -24.53 6.53 32.26
N PHE A 93 -23.66 7.55 32.34
CA PHE A 93 -23.84 8.70 33.25
C PHE A 93 -22.95 9.89 32.80
N THR A 94 -23.60 10.97 32.36
CA THR A 94 -23.09 12.36 32.26
C THR A 94 -23.12 13.03 33.66
N PRO A 95 -22.61 14.27 33.95
CA PRO A 95 -22.20 15.37 33.05
C PRO A 95 -20.94 16.16 33.49
N LEU A 96 -20.35 16.98 32.61
CA LEU A 96 -20.20 18.47 32.68
C LEU A 96 -18.91 18.74 31.84
N ASN A 97 -18.73 19.70 30.95
CA ASN A 97 -19.40 20.95 30.65
C ASN A 97 -18.79 21.49 29.33
N VAL A 98 -19.53 22.37 28.66
CA VAL A 98 -19.10 23.33 27.61
C VAL A 98 -19.05 22.87 26.14
N THR A 99 -20.07 23.35 25.44
CA THR A 99 -20.41 23.38 24.01
C THR A 99 -19.63 24.49 23.24
N PRO A 100 -19.81 24.71 21.91
CA PRO A 100 -18.72 24.69 20.93
C PRO A 100 -18.50 26.03 20.20
N ASN A 101 -17.48 26.13 19.32
CA ASN A 101 -17.63 26.63 17.93
C ASN A 101 -16.32 26.66 17.10
N PRO A 102 -16.41 26.81 15.75
CA PRO A 102 -15.57 26.12 14.77
C PRO A 102 -14.50 27.01 14.09
N ASP A 103 -13.74 26.37 13.18
CA ASP A 103 -12.80 26.94 12.21
C ASP A 103 -11.52 27.59 12.76
N SER A 104 -10.38 26.92 12.54
CA SER A 104 -9.20 27.58 11.95
C SER A 104 -8.16 26.57 11.47
N THR A 105 -7.80 26.73 10.20
CA THR A 105 -6.64 26.16 9.52
C THR A 105 -5.34 26.58 10.21
N GLN A 106 -4.71 25.70 10.99
CA GLN A 106 -3.40 26.01 11.57
C GLN A 106 -2.26 25.48 10.71
N SER A 107 -1.90 26.32 9.74
CA SER A 107 -0.57 26.33 9.11
C SER A 107 0.52 26.33 10.18
N THR A 108 1.46 25.39 10.10
CA THR A 108 2.61 25.36 11.01
C THR A 108 3.59 26.45 10.61
N CYS A 109 3.49 27.59 11.30
CA CYS A 109 4.33 28.76 11.06
C CYS A 109 5.78 28.43 11.44
N ARG A 110 6.64 28.16 10.44
CA ARG A 110 8.08 27.98 10.64
C ARG A 110 8.66 29.32 11.10
N ARG A 111 9.20 29.32 12.32
CA ARG A 111 9.85 30.48 12.95
C ARG A 111 11.07 30.92 12.12
N TYR A 112 10.91 31.92 11.27
CA TYR A 112 12.03 32.54 10.56
C TYR A 112 12.93 33.27 11.54
N LYS A 113 14.22 32.89 11.58
CA LYS A 113 15.23 33.67 12.32
C LYS A 113 15.39 34.99 11.58
N LYS A 114 15.16 36.12 12.28
CA LYS A 114 15.49 37.44 11.74
C LYS A 114 17.00 37.49 11.48
N GLY A 115 17.39 37.54 10.21
CA GLY A 115 18.76 37.86 9.83
C GLY A 115 19.11 39.31 10.19
N PRO A 116 20.40 39.69 10.15
CA PRO A 116 20.86 41.03 10.48
C PRO A 116 20.05 42.11 9.74
N LYS A 117 19.53 43.08 10.49
CA LYS A 117 18.67 44.15 9.97
C LYS A 117 19.49 45.04 9.03
N ARG A 118 19.20 44.98 7.71
CA ARG A 118 19.85 45.86 6.73
C ARG A 118 19.43 47.31 7.02
N LEU A 119 20.36 48.14 7.45
CA LEU A 119 20.20 49.59 7.49
C LEU A 119 19.99 50.07 6.05
N LYS A 120 18.82 50.67 5.77
CA LYS A 120 18.58 51.32 4.47
C LYS A 120 19.41 52.60 4.45
N LYS A 121 20.56 52.57 3.78
CA LYS A 121 21.38 53.75 3.50
C LYS A 121 20.62 54.61 2.47
N GLN A 122 20.03 55.72 2.91
CA GLN A 122 19.57 56.75 1.98
C GLN A 122 20.80 57.51 1.52
N THR A 123 21.09 57.47 0.23
CA THR A 123 21.96 58.45 -0.43
C THR A 123 21.10 59.66 -0.75
N ALA A 124 21.40 60.79 -0.10
CA ALA A 124 20.84 62.07 -0.50
C ALA A 124 21.31 62.37 -1.93
N VAL A 125 20.36 62.74 -2.78
CA VAL A 125 20.62 63.35 -4.09
C VAL A 125 20.94 64.82 -3.84
N CYS A 126 22.12 65.25 -4.25
CA CYS A 126 22.45 66.65 -4.53
C CYS A 126 22.71 66.75 -6.03
#